data_AF-A0A965GTQ6-F1
#
_entry.id   AF-A0A965GTQ6-F1
#
_cell.length_a   1.000
_cell.length_b   1.000
_cell.length_c   1.000
_cell.angle_alpha   90.00
_cell.angle_beta   90.00
_cell.angle_gamma   90.00
#
_symmetry.space_group_name_H-M   'P 1'
#
loop_
_entity.id
_entity.type
_entity.pdbx_description
1 polymer ?
#
loop_
_entity_poly.entity_id
_entity_poly.type
_entity_poly.pdbx_seq_one_letter_code
_entity_poly.pdbx_strand_id
1 'polypeptide(L)'
;MAALENKLRIQYMPQQRSLERQLSALDQQAGVQAGMQLERQYGPQRTLESLRRQYETSPQAYALNRGLGDQMTRQFERLYGTSPYGSVEPNVAFNRQPRPVDFYGTIGTNIGSPELKA
;
A
#
# COMPACT_ATOMS: atom_id res chain seq x y z
N MET A 1 5.53 -39.68 -35.48
CA MET A 1 5.30 -39.21 -34.10
C MET A 1 6.14 -37.97 -33.77
N ALA A 2 7.47 -38.07 -33.69
CA ALA A 2 8.34 -36.94 -33.26
C ALA A 2 8.21 -35.63 -34.09
N ALA A 3 7.97 -35.72 -35.40
CA ALA A 3 7.80 -34.53 -36.25
C ALA A 3 6.49 -33.75 -35.99
N LEU A 4 5.43 -34.46 -35.58
CA LEU A 4 4.14 -33.87 -35.22
C LEU A 4 4.23 -33.14 -33.88
N GLU A 5 4.92 -33.77 -32.92
CA GLU A 5 5.17 -33.24 -31.59
C GLU A 5 6.00 -31.96 -31.63
N ASN A 6 7.02 -31.90 -32.50
CA ASN A 6 7.84 -30.70 -32.67
C ASN A 6 7.04 -29.54 -33.31
N LYS A 7 6.12 -29.84 -34.25
CA LYS A 7 5.20 -28.84 -34.82
C LYS A 7 4.23 -28.28 -33.78
N LEU A 8 3.60 -29.14 -32.99
CA LEU A 8 2.72 -28.74 -31.88
C LEU A 8 3.47 -27.88 -30.87
N ARG A 9 4.69 -28.27 -30.51
CA ARG A 9 5.54 -27.49 -29.61
C ARG A 9 5.83 -26.10 -30.17
N ILE A 10 6.14 -25.97 -31.46
CA ILE A 10 6.41 -24.66 -32.09
C ILE A 10 5.14 -23.80 -32.13
N GLN A 11 3.97 -24.39 -32.39
CA GLN A 11 2.70 -23.68 -32.48
C GLN A 11 2.23 -23.15 -31.11
N TYR A 12 2.38 -23.93 -30.04
CA TYR A 12 1.85 -23.58 -28.71
C TYR A 12 2.88 -22.98 -27.74
N MET A 13 4.19 -23.17 -27.95
CA MET A 13 5.25 -22.56 -27.10
C MET A 13 5.09 -21.04 -26.89
N PRO A 14 4.80 -20.24 -27.93
CA PRO A 14 4.64 -18.80 -27.75
C PRO A 14 3.47 -18.43 -26.84
N GLN A 15 2.34 -19.14 -26.98
CA GLN A 15 1.17 -18.96 -26.10
C GLN A 15 1.49 -19.39 -24.67
N GLN A 16 2.12 -20.55 -24.50
CA GLN A 16 2.54 -21.04 -23.18
C GLN A 16 3.46 -20.04 -22.47
N ARG A 17 4.49 -19.52 -23.15
CA ARG A 17 5.38 -18.48 -22.60
C ARG A 17 4.66 -17.15 -22.31
N SER A 18 3.58 -16.85 -23.02
CA SER A 18 2.78 -15.65 -22.75
C SER A 18 1.93 -15.82 -21.48
N LEU A 19 1.35 -17.00 -21.28
CA LEU A 19 0.58 -17.36 -20.09
C LEU A 19 1.49 -17.43 -18.85
N GLU A 20 2.67 -18.04 -18.97
CA GLU A 20 3.66 -18.08 -17.88
C GLU A 20 4.11 -16.66 -17.45
N ARG A 21 4.28 -15.74 -18.41
CA ARG A 21 4.57 -14.33 -18.11
C ARG A 21 3.41 -13.63 -17.41
N GLN A 22 2.17 -13.89 -17.82
CA GLN A 22 0.98 -13.34 -17.16
C GLN A 22 0.81 -13.87 -15.73
N LEU A 23 1.04 -15.17 -15.52
CA LEU A 23 1.03 -15.78 -14.18
C LEU A 23 2.11 -15.16 -13.29
N SER A 24 3.34 -15.03 -13.79
CA SER A 24 4.42 -14.39 -13.03
C SER A 24 4.11 -12.93 -12.65
N ALA A 25 3.45 -12.18 -13.55
CA ALA A 25 3.01 -10.81 -13.26
C ALA A 25 1.91 -10.77 -12.18
N LEU A 26 0.97 -11.72 -12.22
CA LEU A 26 -0.08 -11.85 -11.20
C LEU A 26 0.50 -12.19 -9.82
N ASP A 27 1.49 -13.10 -9.76
CA ASP A 27 2.16 -13.47 -8.51
C ASP A 27 2.91 -12.27 -7.89
N GLN A 28 3.60 -11.49 -8.72
CA GLN A 28 4.26 -10.25 -8.27
C GLN A 28 3.24 -9.24 -7.74
N GLN A 29 2.11 -9.08 -8.42
CA GLN A 29 1.04 -8.18 -7.99
C GLN A 29 0.42 -8.64 -6.66
N ALA A 30 0.19 -9.94 -6.49
CA ALA A 30 -0.32 -10.51 -5.24
C ALA A 30 0.64 -10.24 -4.06
N GLY A 31 1.96 -10.40 -4.28
CA GLY A 31 2.97 -10.11 -3.27
C GLY A 31 2.98 -8.64 -2.82
N VAL A 32 2.89 -7.70 -3.76
CA VAL A 32 2.83 -6.26 -3.45
C VAL A 32 1.55 -5.91 -2.69
N GLN A 33 0.41 -6.49 -3.08
CA GLN A 33 -0.87 -6.27 -2.40
C GLN A 33 -0.84 -6.79 -0.96
N ALA A 34 -0.29 -7.98 -0.72
CA ALA A 34 -0.11 -8.53 0.62
C ALA A 34 0.78 -7.63 1.50
N GLY A 35 1.88 -7.09 0.94
CA GLY A 35 2.74 -6.13 1.64
C GLY A 35 2.02 -4.85 2.03
N MET A 36 1.28 -4.24 1.10
CA MET A 36 0.49 -3.03 1.37
C MET A 36 -0.59 -3.28 2.43
N GLN A 37 -1.16 -4.49 2.50
CA GLN A 37 -2.16 -4.85 3.49
C GLN A 37 -1.57 -4.85 4.91
N LEU A 38 -0.39 -5.44 5.08
CA LEU A 38 0.31 -5.44 6.36
C LEU A 38 0.60 -4.01 6.82
N GLU A 39 1.06 -3.15 5.91
CA GLU A 39 1.35 -1.75 6.24
C GLU A 39 0.09 -0.97 6.63
N ARG A 40 -1.03 -1.18 5.95
CA ARG A 40 -2.29 -0.50 6.29
C ARG A 40 -2.90 -1.01 7.59
N GLN A 41 -2.84 -2.32 7.84
CA GLN A 41 -3.43 -2.93 9.03
C GLN A 41 -2.61 -2.63 10.30
N TYR A 42 -1.29 -2.75 10.22
CA TYR A 42 -0.41 -2.65 11.38
C TYR A 42 0.41 -1.36 11.44
N GLY A 43 0.48 -0.58 10.36
CA GLY A 43 1.20 0.70 10.32
C GLY A 43 0.72 1.69 11.39
N PRO A 44 -0.60 1.93 11.56
CA PRO A 44 -1.10 2.80 12.62
C PRO A 44 -0.74 2.31 14.01
N GLN A 45 -0.82 0.99 14.26
CA GLN A 45 -0.44 0.39 15.54
C GLN A 45 1.06 0.57 15.81
N ARG A 46 1.92 0.41 14.79
CA ARG A 46 3.37 0.64 14.90
C ARG A 46 3.69 2.08 15.28
N THR A 47 3.02 3.07 14.69
CA THR A 47 3.24 4.49 15.01
C THR A 47 2.76 4.83 16.42
N LEU A 48 1.58 4.34 16.83
CA LEU A 48 1.06 4.55 18.18
C LEU A 48 1.92 3.86 19.25
N GLU A 49 2.41 2.66 18.98
CA GLU A 49 3.31 1.94 19.89
C GLU A 49 4.65 2.66 20.03
N SER A 50 5.20 3.21 18.94
CA SER A 50 6.39 4.07 19.03
C SER A 50 6.16 5.31 19.90
N LEU A 51 5.01 5.99 19.76
CA LEU A 51 4.65 7.12 20.62
C LEU A 51 4.43 6.70 22.08
N ARG A 52 3.80 5.54 22.31
CA ARG A 52 3.60 4.96 23.64
C ARG A 52 4.95 4.71 24.32
N ARG A 53 5.90 4.09 23.62
CA ARG A 53 7.26 3.84 24.13
C ARG A 53 8.01 5.13 24.43
N GLN A 54 7.89 6.16 23.60
CA GLN A 54 8.48 7.47 23.89
C GLN A 54 7.92 8.06 25.18
N TYR A 55 6.60 7.98 25.38
CA TYR A 55 5.96 8.42 26.62
C TYR A 55 6.44 7.62 27.84
N GLU A 56 6.53 6.29 27.73
CA GLU A 56 6.99 5.44 28.84
C GLU A 56 8.47 5.63 29.17
N THR A 57 9.32 5.85 28.17
CA THR A 57 10.76 6.02 28.35
C THR A 57 11.08 7.36 29.02
N SER A 58 10.38 8.43 28.62
CA SER A 58 10.54 9.75 29.22
C SER A 58 9.26 10.60 29.11
N PRO A 59 8.36 10.52 30.10
CA PRO A 59 7.11 11.27 30.10
C PRO A 59 7.33 12.79 30.05
N GLN A 60 8.36 13.29 30.75
CA GLN A 60 8.68 14.71 30.83
C GLN A 60 9.19 15.24 29.49
N ALA A 61 10.08 14.50 28.81
CA ALA A 61 10.57 14.89 27.48
C ALA A 61 9.45 14.83 26.43
N TYR A 62 8.57 13.82 26.52
CA TYR A 62 7.39 13.73 25.65
C TYR A 62 6.48 14.96 25.82
N ALA A 63 6.16 15.33 27.05
CA ALA A 63 5.32 16.50 27.34
C ALA A 63 5.99 17.81 26.91
N LEU A 64 7.30 17.96 27.15
CA LEU A 64 8.08 19.12 26.72
C LEU A 64 8.04 19.27 25.20
N ASN A 65 8.33 18.21 24.45
CA ASN A 65 8.33 18.22 22.99
C ASN A 65 6.96 18.58 22.44
N ARG A 66 5.89 18.03 23.02
CA ARG A 66 4.52 18.42 22.67
C ARG A 66 4.26 19.91 22.95
N GLY A 67 4.63 20.39 24.13
CA GLY A 67 4.44 21.79 24.52
C GLY A 67 5.24 22.78 23.66
N LEU A 68 6.47 22.43 23.26
CA LEU A 68 7.27 23.22 22.32
C LEU A 68 6.61 23.29 20.93
N GLY A 69 6.03 22.17 20.47
CA GLY A 69 5.20 22.15 19.26
C GLY A 69 4.04 23.12 19.34
N ASP A 70 3.26 23.07 20.42
CA ASP A 70 2.11 23.96 20.64
C ASP A 70 2.53 25.44 20.67
N GLN A 71 3.68 25.76 21.27
CA GLN A 71 4.22 27.11 21.28
C GLN A 71 4.59 27.59 19.88
N MET A 72 5.22 26.74 19.06
CA MET A 72 5.54 27.05 17.67
C MET A 72 4.27 27.28 16.83
N THR A 73 3.24 26.44 17.00
CA THR A 73 1.94 26.60 16.34
C THR A 73 1.31 27.95 16.69
N ARG A 74 1.30 28.33 17.98
CA ARG A 74 0.75 29.62 18.42
C ARG A 74 1.55 30.81 17.91
N GLN A 75 2.87 30.70 17.84
CA GLN A 75 3.72 31.76 17.29
C GLN A 75 3.45 31.96 15.80
N PHE A 76 3.35 30.87 15.04
CA PHE A 76 2.98 30.92 13.63
C PHE A 76 1.60 31.56 13.43
N GLU A 77 0.61 31.13 14.22
CA GLU A 77 -0.75 31.67 14.15
C GLU A 77 -0.80 33.18 14.46
N ARG A 78 -0.04 33.65 15.45
CA ARG A 78 0.08 35.09 15.74
C ARG A 78 0.73 35.86 14.59
N LEU A 79 1.71 35.27 13.91
CA LEU A 79 2.47 35.93 12.84
C LEU A 79 1.68 36.00 11.53
N TYR A 80 0.97 34.94 11.18
CA TYR A 80 0.31 34.79 9.88
C TYR A 80 -1.23 34.84 9.96
N GLY A 81 -1.80 34.98 11.16
CA GLY A 81 -3.24 35.03 11.38
C GLY A 81 -3.99 33.73 11.08
N THR A 82 -3.27 32.65 10.78
CA THR A 82 -3.82 31.32 10.49
C THR A 82 -3.02 30.24 11.19
N SER A 83 -3.71 29.25 11.76
CA SER A 83 -3.03 28.08 12.33
C SER A 83 -2.39 27.26 11.21
N PRO A 84 -1.16 26.76 11.37
CA PRO A 84 -0.55 25.85 10.40
C PRO A 84 -1.40 24.59 10.16
N TYR A 85 -2.17 24.17 11.16
CA TYR A 85 -3.13 23.06 11.03
C TYR A 85 -4.36 23.44 10.20
N GLY A 86 -4.70 24.72 10.09
CA GLY A 86 -5.75 25.23 9.20
C GLY A 86 -5.36 25.23 7.73
N SER A 87 -4.05 25.20 7.42
CA SER A 87 -3.53 25.06 6.06
C SER A 87 -3.62 23.62 5.54
N VAL A 88 -3.77 22.64 6.44
CA VAL A 88 -4.01 21.25 6.05
C VAL A 88 -5.49 21.14 5.74
N GLU A 89 -5.80 20.80 4.48
CA GLU A 89 -7.19 20.62 4.06
C GLU A 89 -7.92 19.66 5.02
N PRO A 90 -9.14 19.98 5.46
CA PRO A 90 -9.89 19.16 6.43
C PRO A 90 -10.01 17.70 6.00
N ASN A 91 -10.11 17.46 4.69
CA ASN A 91 -10.13 16.16 4.03
C ASN A 91 -8.82 15.38 4.14
N VAL A 92 -7.69 16.03 4.44
CA VAL A 92 -6.41 15.40 4.76
C VAL A 92 -6.26 15.22 6.28
N ALA A 93 -6.58 16.26 7.06
CA ALA A 93 -6.45 16.25 8.52
C ALA A 93 -7.41 15.27 9.22
N PHE A 94 -8.63 15.14 8.70
CA PHE A 94 -9.70 14.32 9.25
C PHE A 94 -10.15 13.22 8.28
N ASN A 95 -9.29 12.86 7.32
CA ASN A 95 -9.66 11.85 6.34
C ASN A 95 -10.13 10.59 7.08
N ARG A 96 -11.35 10.14 6.77
CA ARG A 96 -11.76 8.80 7.22
C ARG A 96 -10.75 7.84 6.64
N GLN A 97 -10.14 7.02 7.50
CA GLN A 97 -9.28 5.96 7.02
C GLN A 97 -10.07 5.20 5.94
N PRO A 98 -9.49 5.02 4.73
CA PRO A 98 -10.18 4.31 3.68
C PRO A 98 -10.63 2.97 4.26
N ARG A 99 -11.88 2.58 3.94
CA ARG A 99 -12.41 1.27 4.38
C ARG A 99 -11.36 0.20 4.12
N PRO A 100 -11.22 -0.81 5.00
CA PRO A 100 -10.35 -1.93 4.74
C PRO A 100 -10.63 -2.44 3.33
N VAL A 101 -9.65 -2.28 2.45
CA VAL A 101 -9.75 -2.80 1.09
C VAL A 101 -9.51 -4.29 1.23
N ASP A 102 -10.47 -5.10 0.79
CA ASP A 102 -10.35 -6.54 0.80
C ASP A 102 -9.42 -6.98 -0.32
N PHE A 103 -8.13 -7.12 0.02
CA PHE A 103 -7.10 -7.63 -0.87
C PHE A 103 -6.95 -9.16 -0.80
N TYR A 104 -7.67 -9.84 0.10
CA TYR A 104 -7.78 -11.31 0.08
C TYR A 104 -8.87 -11.79 -0.87
N GLY A 105 -9.71 -10.88 -1.35
CA GLY A 105 -10.59 -11.12 -2.48
C GLY A 105 -9.81 -11.61 -3.70
N THR A 106 -10.42 -12.49 -4.49
CA THR A 106 -9.80 -13.10 -5.66
C THR A 106 -9.32 -12.02 -6.63
N ILE A 107 -8.01 -11.97 -6.89
CA ILE A 107 -7.45 -11.14 -7.97
C ILE A 107 -8.07 -11.64 -9.27
N GLY A 108 -8.85 -10.80 -9.94
CA GLY A 108 -9.47 -11.15 -11.20
C GLY A 108 -8.39 -11.57 -12.20
N THR A 109 -8.38 -12.84 -12.58
CA THR A 109 -7.50 -13.36 -13.61
C THR A 109 -8.05 -12.93 -14.96
N ASN A 110 -7.74 -11.71 -15.43
CA ASN A 110 -8.01 -11.28 -16.82
C ASN A 110 -7.12 -12.04 -17.83
N ILE A 111 -6.91 -13.35 -17.60
CA ILE A 111 -6.21 -14.24 -18.51
C ILE A 111 -7.20 -14.48 -19.65
N GLY A 112 -7.02 -13.73 -20.74
CA GLY A 112 -7.83 -13.91 -21.94
C GLY A 112 -7.69 -15.34 -22.46
N SER A 113 -8.81 -15.99 -22.75
CA SER A 113 -8.81 -17.30 -23.41
C SER A 113 -8.15 -17.14 -24.79
N PRO A 114 -6.97 -17.71 -25.04
CA PRO A 114 -6.37 -17.62 -26.36
C PRO A 114 -7.24 -18.41 -27.35
N GLU A 115 -7.59 -17.80 -28.49
CA GLU A 115 -8.26 -18.54 -29.56
C GLU A 115 -7.38 -19.70 -30.00
N LEU A 116 -7.86 -20.92 -29.77
CA LEU A 116 -7.26 -22.14 -30.32
C LEU A 116 -7.62 -22.19 -31.80
N LYS A 117 -6.79 -21.60 -32.66
CA LYS A 117 -6.89 -21.82 -34.10
C LYS A 117 -6.41 -23.25 -34.39
N ALA A 118 -7.37 -24.09 -34.78
CA ALA A 118 -7.17 -25.45 -35.27
C ALA A 118 -6.38 -25.47 -36.59
#